data_AF-A0A381TJU2-F1
#
_entry.id   AF-A0A381TJU2-F1
#
_cell.length_a   1.000
_cell.length_b   1.000
_cell.length_c   1.000
_cell.angle_alpha   90.00
_cell.angle_beta   90.00
_cell.angle_gamma   90.00
#
_symmetry.space_group_name_H-M   'P 1'
#
loop_
_entity.id
_entity.type
_entity.pdbx_description
1 polymer ?
#
loop_
_entity_poly.entity_id
_entity_poly.type
_entity_poly.pdbx_seq_one_letter_code
_entity_poly.pdbx_strand_id
1 'polypeptide(L)'
;MGHSNWPEWIYVAVVIALLVYVGAEAWNIENIIEHVPEDAEVIKVTAQQWFWTFEHEDGTKEIGELHLKKDHAYKFEIHSKDVNHNFNIPDFVVLMDAVPGRINTVWFSPNESGEFDIQCREY
;
A
#
# COMPACT_ATOMS: atom_id res chain seq x y z
N MET A 1 -29.61 45.40 -13.32
CA MET A 1 -28.84 44.50 -14.22
C MET A 1 -29.15 43.07 -13.78
N GLY A 2 -29.78 42.27 -14.65
CA GLY A 2 -30.06 40.87 -14.35
C GLY A 2 -28.81 40.03 -14.58
N HIS A 3 -28.39 39.28 -13.57
CA HIS A 3 -27.34 38.26 -13.74
C HIS A 3 -27.91 37.08 -14.54
N SER A 4 -27.17 36.64 -15.56
CA SER A 4 -27.50 35.46 -16.35
C SER A 4 -26.88 34.25 -15.68
N ASN A 5 -27.68 33.25 -15.31
CA ASN A 5 -27.26 32.13 -14.46
C ASN A 5 -26.83 30.86 -15.22
N TRP A 6 -26.90 30.87 -16.57
CA TRP A 6 -26.59 29.69 -17.39
C TRP A 6 -25.08 29.34 -17.41
N PRO A 7 -24.12 30.29 -17.35
CA PRO A 7 -22.70 29.94 -17.26
C PRO A 7 -22.36 29.21 -15.96
N GLU A 8 -23.00 29.58 -14.85
CA GLU A 8 -22.81 28.93 -13.54
C GLU A 8 -23.24 27.46 -13.61
N TRP A 9 -24.36 27.15 -14.25
CA TRP A 9 -24.81 25.76 -14.42
C TRP A 9 -23.89 24.93 -15.31
N ILE A 10 -23.30 25.52 -16.36
CA ILE A 10 -22.27 24.84 -17.17
C ILE A 10 -21.03 24.55 -16.33
N TYR A 11 -20.55 25.54 -15.59
CA TYR A 11 -19.38 25.36 -14.71
C TYR A 11 -19.62 24.23 -13.70
N VAL A 12 -20.77 24.25 -13.00
CA VAL A 12 -21.13 23.21 -12.04
C VAL A 12 -21.20 21.85 -12.71
N ALA A 13 -21.82 21.74 -13.89
CA ALA A 13 -21.90 20.48 -14.62
C ALA A 13 -20.52 19.94 -15.01
N VAL A 14 -19.61 20.79 -15.47
CA VAL A 14 -18.24 20.40 -15.83
C VAL A 14 -17.47 19.92 -14.60
N VAL A 15 -17.54 20.65 -13.48
CA VAL A 15 -16.88 20.25 -12.23
C VAL A 15 -17.42 18.91 -11.73
N ILE A 16 -18.74 18.72 -11.73
CA ILE A 16 -19.36 17.46 -11.33
C ILE A 16 -18.89 16.32 -12.23
N ALA A 17 -18.91 16.50 -13.55
CA ALA A 17 -18.45 15.48 -14.49
C ALA A 17 -16.98 15.08 -14.26
N LEU A 18 -16.11 16.07 -14.01
CA LEU A 18 -14.70 15.83 -13.69
C LEU A 18 -14.54 15.06 -12.37
N LEU A 19 -15.27 15.43 -11.32
CA LEU A 19 -15.20 14.73 -10.02
C LEU A 19 -15.73 13.30 -10.12
N VAL A 20 -16.80 13.08 -10.88
CA VAL A 20 -17.34 11.73 -11.14
C VAL A 20 -16.32 10.89 -11.90
N TYR A 21 -15.65 11.45 -12.91
CA TYR A 21 -14.62 10.75 -13.66
C TYR A 21 -13.43 10.36 -12.76
N VAL A 22 -12.86 11.31 -12.02
CA VAL A 22 -11.74 11.03 -11.11
C VAL A 22 -12.13 10.02 -10.03
N GLY A 23 -13.34 10.13 -9.48
CA GLY A 23 -13.84 9.17 -8.50
C GLY A 23 -14.02 7.76 -9.07
N ALA A 24 -14.51 7.62 -10.30
CA ALA A 24 -14.64 6.33 -10.97
C ALA A 24 -13.28 5.68 -11.25
N GLU A 25 -12.29 6.46 -11.69
CA GLU A 25 -10.92 5.97 -11.88
C GLU A 25 -10.27 5.55 -10.55
N ALA A 26 -10.41 6.37 -9.48
CA ALA A 26 -9.91 6.03 -8.15
C ALA A 26 -10.53 4.72 -7.63
N TRP A 27 -11.84 4.54 -7.78
CA TRP A 27 -12.54 3.31 -7.41
C TRP A 27 -12.00 2.09 -8.18
N ASN A 28 -11.71 2.22 -9.48
CA ASN A 28 -11.14 1.12 -10.26
C ASN A 28 -9.75 0.72 -9.73
N ILE A 29 -8.91 1.69 -9.37
CA ILE A 29 -7.57 1.43 -8.81
C ILE A 29 -7.67 0.80 -7.42
N GLU A 30 -8.55 1.31 -6.55
CA GLU A 30 -8.77 0.73 -5.21
C GLU A 30 -9.17 -0.74 -5.30
N ASN A 31 -10.11 -1.10 -6.19
CA ASN A 31 -10.48 -2.52 -6.35
C ASN A 31 -9.33 -3.41 -6.80
N ILE A 32 -8.44 -2.89 -7.66
CA ILE A 32 -7.25 -3.63 -8.07
C ILE A 32 -6.31 -3.82 -6.88
N ILE A 33 -6.08 -2.77 -6.07
CA ILE A 33 -5.18 -2.82 -4.91
C ILE A 33 -5.76 -3.64 -3.76
N GLU A 34 -7.08 -3.70 -3.57
CA GLU A 34 -7.70 -4.50 -2.51
C GLU A 34 -7.80 -5.99 -2.88
N HIS A 35 -7.84 -6.31 -4.18
CA HIS A 35 -7.92 -7.68 -4.66
C HIS A 35 -6.56 -8.38 -4.61
N VAL A 36 -6.29 -9.07 -3.49
CA VAL A 36 -5.10 -9.91 -3.33
C VAL A 36 -5.18 -11.11 -4.29
N PRO A 37 -4.13 -11.39 -5.10
CA PRO A 37 -4.05 -12.62 -5.91
C PRO A 37 -4.14 -13.89 -5.06
N GLU A 38 -4.77 -14.95 -5.58
CA GLU A 38 -4.94 -16.22 -4.85
C GLU A 38 -3.62 -16.97 -4.62
N ASP A 39 -2.62 -16.73 -5.46
CA ASP A 39 -1.29 -17.34 -5.40
C ASP A 39 -0.26 -16.51 -4.62
N ALA A 40 -0.71 -15.47 -3.90
CA ALA A 40 0.18 -14.61 -3.14
C ALA A 40 0.74 -15.31 -1.90
N GLU A 41 2.07 -15.39 -1.80
CA GLU A 41 2.77 -15.90 -0.61
C GLU A 41 2.59 -14.93 0.57
N VAL A 42 2.19 -15.43 1.73
CA VAL A 42 2.03 -14.62 2.95
C VAL A 42 3.35 -14.46 3.69
N ILE A 43 3.80 -13.22 3.83
CA ILE A 43 4.98 -12.86 4.61
C ILE A 43 4.54 -12.13 5.87
N LYS A 44 4.89 -12.65 7.04
CA LYS A 44 4.66 -11.96 8.30
C LYS A 44 5.78 -10.96 8.54
N VAL A 45 5.41 -9.69 8.59
CA VAL A 45 6.32 -8.58 8.88
C VAL A 45 6.13 -8.19 10.34
N THR A 46 7.20 -8.34 11.11
CA THR A 46 7.25 -7.88 12.49
C THR A 46 8.13 -6.65 12.58
N ALA A 47 7.56 -5.55 13.06
CA ALA A 47 8.29 -4.34 13.41
C ALA A 47 8.79 -4.40 14.86
N GLN A 48 10.06 -4.06 15.06
CA GLN A 48 10.69 -3.84 16.36
C GLN A 48 11.65 -2.65 16.29
N GLN A 49 11.90 -1.99 17.41
CA GLN A 49 13.00 -1.05 17.56
C GLN A 49 14.34 -1.80 17.46
N TRP A 50 15.22 -1.61 16.46
CA TRP A 50 15.17 -0.78 15.23
C TRP A 50 15.46 -1.67 14.01
N PHE A 51 14.69 -2.73 13.85
CA PHE A 51 14.87 -3.70 12.79
C PHE A 51 13.54 -4.37 12.42
N TRP A 52 13.51 -4.92 11.22
CA TRP A 52 12.38 -5.69 10.72
C TRP A 52 12.70 -7.17 10.77
N THR A 53 11.72 -7.99 11.14
CA THR A 53 11.78 -9.44 10.99
C THR A 53 10.75 -9.89 9.98
N PHE A 54 11.16 -10.68 9.00
CA PHE A 54 10.32 -11.25 7.98
C PHE A 54 10.25 -12.78 8.16
N GLU A 55 9.05 -13.34 8.16
CA GLU A 55 8.82 -14.79 8.25
C GLU A 55 7.99 -15.22 7.05
N HIS A 56 8.58 -16.09 6.21
CA HIS A 56 7.97 -16.70 5.04
C HIS A 56 7.06 -17.87 5.44
N GLU A 57 6.18 -18.30 4.53
CA GLU A 57 5.30 -19.46 4.76
C GLU A 57 6.04 -20.77 4.99
N ASP A 58 7.23 -20.93 4.39
CA ASP A 58 8.10 -22.10 4.54
C ASP A 58 8.82 -22.15 5.90
N GLY A 59 8.66 -21.10 6.72
CA GLY A 59 9.29 -20.94 8.03
C GLY A 59 10.66 -20.26 8.01
N THR A 60 11.17 -19.90 6.82
CA THR A 60 12.39 -19.09 6.67
C THR A 60 12.20 -17.74 7.33
N LYS A 61 13.21 -17.30 8.09
CA LYS A 61 13.20 -16.02 8.79
C LYS A 61 14.37 -15.16 8.34
N GLU A 62 14.07 -13.94 7.93
CA GLU A 62 15.04 -12.93 7.56
C GLU A 62 14.96 -11.74 8.52
N ILE A 63 16.10 -11.11 8.79
CA ILE A 63 16.19 -9.98 9.73
C ILE A 63 16.96 -8.87 9.03
N GLY A 64 16.36 -7.68 8.99
CA GLY A 64 16.95 -6.48 8.37
C GLY A 64 16.86 -6.44 6.85
N GLU A 65 16.89 -7.60 6.19
CA GLU A 65 16.76 -7.76 4.74
C GLU A 65 15.57 -8.65 4.42
N LEU A 66 14.98 -8.45 3.24
CA LEU A 66 13.87 -9.24 2.71
C LEU A 66 14.17 -9.59 1.25
N HIS A 67 14.19 -10.87 0.92
CA HIS A 67 14.44 -11.33 -0.45
C HIS A 67 13.15 -11.80 -1.12
N LEU A 68 12.78 -11.13 -2.21
CA LEU A 68 11.58 -11.43 -2.99
C LEU A 68 11.94 -11.86 -4.42
N LYS A 69 11.08 -12.69 -5.01
CA LYS A 69 11.16 -13.07 -6.42
C LYS A 69 10.41 -12.06 -7.27
N LYS A 70 11.02 -11.68 -8.40
CA LYS A 70 10.37 -10.87 -9.42
C LYS A 70 9.13 -11.59 -9.98
N ASP A 71 8.09 -10.81 -10.27
CA ASP A 71 6.81 -11.25 -10.86
C ASP A 71 6.08 -12.32 -10.02
N HIS A 72 6.35 -12.35 -8.71
CA HIS A 72 5.62 -13.16 -7.73
C HIS A 72 4.82 -12.25 -6.80
N ALA A 73 3.59 -12.63 -6.47
CA ALA A 73 2.73 -11.84 -5.59
C ALA A 73 3.03 -12.17 -4.13
N TYR A 74 3.12 -11.15 -3.29
CA TYR A 74 3.35 -11.28 -1.86
C TYR A 74 2.32 -10.50 -1.08
N LYS A 75 1.73 -11.13 -0.06
CA LYS A 75 0.84 -10.50 0.91
C LYS A 75 1.58 -10.32 2.22
N PHE A 76 1.72 -9.09 2.68
CA PHE A 76 2.41 -8.75 3.91
C PHE A 76 1.42 -8.61 5.06
N GLU A 77 1.59 -9.42 6.10
CA GLU A 77 0.88 -9.29 7.38
C GLU A 77 1.75 -8.52 8.36
N ILE A 78 1.44 -7.24 8.52
CA ILE A 78 2.29 -6.27 9.19
C ILE A 78 1.76 -6.01 10.59
N HIS A 79 2.62 -6.20 11.58
CA HIS A 79 2.33 -5.90 12.98
C HIS A 79 3.56 -5.37 13.70
N SER A 80 3.36 -4.69 14.82
CA SER A 80 4.44 -4.24 15.70
C SER A 80 4.43 -4.96 17.04
N LYS A 81 5.62 -5.17 17.60
CA LYS A 81 5.82 -5.72 18.96
C LYS A 81 5.94 -4.64 20.04
N ASP A 82 6.25 -3.40 19.68
CA ASP A 82 6.56 -2.34 20.64
C ASP A 82 5.79 -1.04 20.40
N VAL A 83 6.22 -0.21 19.47
CA VAL A 83 5.65 1.11 19.15
C VAL A 83 5.09 1.13 17.74
N ASN A 84 4.44 2.22 17.33
CA ASN A 84 4.04 2.35 15.93
C ASN A 84 5.30 2.43 15.06
N HIS A 85 5.31 1.64 14.00
CA HIS A 85 6.26 1.78 12.89
C HIS A 85 5.47 1.92 11.60
N ASN A 86 6.18 2.18 10.51
CA ASN A 86 5.57 2.27 9.20
C ASN A 86 6.43 1.48 8.21
N PHE A 87 5.87 0.43 7.62
CA PHE A 87 6.54 -0.39 6.62
C PHE A 87 6.41 0.29 5.26
N ASN A 88 7.53 0.81 4.74
CA ASN A 88 7.54 1.61 3.52
C ASN A 88 8.63 1.14 2.55
N ILE A 89 8.21 0.82 1.32
CA ILE A 89 9.08 0.56 0.18
C ILE A 89 8.72 1.58 -0.92
N PRO A 90 9.40 2.74 -0.97
CA PRO A 90 9.02 3.86 -1.83
C PRO A 90 8.90 3.50 -3.32
N ASP A 91 9.86 2.71 -3.82
CA ASP A 91 9.96 2.36 -5.25
C ASP A 91 8.76 1.55 -5.74
N PHE A 92 8.10 0.83 -4.85
CA PHE A 92 6.87 0.06 -5.14
C PHE A 92 5.60 0.69 -4.60
N VAL A 93 5.67 1.91 -4.04
CA VAL A 93 4.53 2.61 -3.43
C VAL A 93 3.82 1.76 -2.37
N VAL A 94 4.59 0.92 -1.67
CA VAL A 94 4.09 0.08 -0.59
C VAL A 94 4.24 0.85 0.70
N LEU A 95 3.11 1.13 1.35
CA LEU A 95 3.07 1.87 2.60
C LEU A 95 1.99 1.30 3.51
N MET A 96 2.37 0.84 4.70
CA MET A 96 1.41 0.34 5.67
C MET A 96 1.93 0.47 7.10
N ASP A 97 1.06 0.94 8.01
CA ASP A 97 1.44 1.10 9.41
C ASP A 97 1.55 -0.26 10.12
N ALA A 98 2.60 -0.41 10.93
CA ALA A 98 2.76 -1.49 11.86
C ALA A 98 2.35 -1.00 13.25
N VAL A 99 1.14 -1.39 13.69
CA VAL A 99 0.55 -0.92 14.94
C VAL A 99 0.52 -2.04 15.97
N PRO A 100 0.97 -1.83 17.22
CA PRO A 100 0.87 -2.84 18.26
C PRO A 100 -0.57 -3.29 18.49
N GLY A 101 -0.79 -4.62 18.54
CA GLY A 101 -2.10 -5.21 18.76
C GLY A 101 -3.05 -5.24 17.55
N ARG A 102 -2.57 -4.85 16.35
CA ARG A 102 -3.30 -4.97 15.09
C ARG A 102 -2.42 -5.63 14.02
N ILE A 103 -3.04 -6.43 13.16
CA ILE A 103 -2.43 -6.91 11.93
C ILE A 103 -3.03 -6.10 10.78
N ASN A 104 -2.20 -5.32 10.10
CA ASN A 104 -2.55 -4.66 8.85
C ASN A 104 -2.03 -5.47 7.67
N THR A 105 -2.65 -5.34 6.51
CA THR A 105 -2.25 -6.09 5.32
C THR A 105 -2.09 -5.18 4.12
N VAL A 106 -1.04 -5.43 3.35
CA VAL A 106 -0.82 -4.86 2.01
C VAL A 106 -0.27 -5.98 1.13
N TRP A 107 -0.49 -5.92 -0.17
CA TRP A 107 0.13 -6.85 -1.10
C TRP A 107 0.74 -6.10 -2.26
N PHE A 108 1.78 -6.67 -2.84
CA PHE A 108 2.32 -6.22 -4.13
C PHE A 108 3.08 -7.35 -4.83
N SER A 109 3.43 -7.13 -6.08
CA SER A 109 4.33 -8.00 -6.83
C SER A 109 5.51 -7.18 -7.36
N PRO A 110 6.77 -7.50 -7.01
CA PRO A 110 7.93 -6.79 -7.54
C PRO A 110 8.04 -6.99 -9.05
N ASN A 111 8.01 -5.90 -9.82
CA ASN A 111 8.09 -5.94 -11.29
C ASN A 111 9.53 -5.71 -11.82
N GLU A 112 10.48 -5.46 -10.93
CA GLU A 112 11.89 -5.26 -11.24
C GLU A 112 12.79 -5.95 -10.21
N SER A 113 13.99 -6.33 -10.65
CA SER A 113 15.00 -6.95 -9.79
C SER A 113 16.05 -5.93 -9.42
N GLY A 114 16.44 -5.88 -8.16
CA GLY A 114 17.39 -4.91 -7.63
C GLY A 114 17.39 -4.91 -6.11
N GLU A 115 18.14 -3.99 -5.53
CA GLU A 115 18.13 -3.69 -4.09
C GLU A 115 17.32 -2.41 -3.88
N PHE A 116 16.38 -2.45 -2.94
CA PHE A 116 15.47 -1.35 -2.64
C PHE A 116 15.40 -1.15 -1.13
N ASP A 117 15.31 0.10 -0.69
CA ASP A 117 15.33 0.43 0.73
C ASP A 117 13.96 0.21 1.37
N ILE A 118 13.96 -0.53 2.49
CA ILE A 118 12.82 -0.60 3.41
C ILE A 118 13.04 0.44 4.51
N GLN A 119 12.16 1.43 4.57
CA GLN A 119 12.28 2.56 5.50
C GLN A 119 11.19 2.49 6.56
N CYS A 120 11.51 2.91 7.78
CA CYS A 120 10.51 3.29 8.77
C CYS A 120 10.20 4.78 8.64
N ARG A 121 8.93 5.15 8.43
CA ARG A 121 8.49 6.57 8.31
C ARG A 121 7.78 7.12 9.56
N GLU A 122 7.70 6.33 10.62
CA GLU A 122 7.14 6.74 11.91
C GLU A 122 8.29 7.08 12.88
N TYR A 123 8.12 8.12 13.71
CA TYR A 123 9.14 8.65 14.61
C TYR A 123 8.87 8.33 16.08
#